data_AF-A0A4Z1CFI1-F1
#
_entry.id   AF-A0A4Z1CFI1-F1
#
_cell.length_a   1.000
_cell.length_b   1.000
_cell.length_c   1.000
_cell.angle_alpha   90.00
_cell.angle_beta   90.00
_cell.angle_gamma   90.00
#
_symmetry.space_group_name_H-M   'P 1'
#
loop_
_entity.id
_entity.type
_entity.pdbx_description
1 polymer ?
#
loop_
_entity_poly.entity_id
_entity_poly.type
_entity_poly.pdbx_seq_one_letter_code
_entity_poly.pdbx_strand_id
1 'polypeptide(L)'
;MTRAPHAAHLPIVPAAAFVLVWSSGYISGPAAVDAAAPFTVLGWRFVLAAVLAAGLALALRRPTRMDRATLGRVAVVGLVMNALQFGLMYVAFDLGLGATLASLFHALSPVLTALLAAAILGERVSTLQVVGFVVGVVGVLLVLGGDLGGAGGPVAVLIGCLSMLTLSLGTLGQRWIGAQPDLLWSAAVQFAVSAPPLLVLGWTTEGAWPVTDGRQALVAVLFLAIVNSIVGLVLLSLLVLRGGSGAAASLFFLSPPVTAVLAWVVLDETLSVLQLVGLVVAVVGVAAATRSRAVPAPVPPVRQDVGTQ
;
A
#
# COMPACT_ATOMS: atom_id res chain seq x y z
N MET A 1 11.69 -28.52 -26.93
CA MET A 1 10.71 -27.49 -27.36
C MET A 1 10.08 -26.87 -26.11
N THR A 2 10.68 -25.80 -25.59
CA THR A 2 10.20 -25.04 -24.44
C THR A 2 9.08 -24.11 -24.92
N ARG A 3 7.84 -24.38 -24.51
CA ARG A 3 6.70 -23.47 -24.76
C ARG A 3 7.04 -22.11 -24.15
N ALA A 4 6.99 -21.05 -24.95
CA ALA A 4 6.99 -19.68 -24.45
C ALA A 4 5.84 -19.53 -23.43
N PRO A 5 6.05 -18.88 -22.28
CA PRO A 5 4.98 -18.64 -21.33
C PRO A 5 3.90 -17.80 -22.03
N HIS A 6 2.70 -18.36 -22.18
CA HIS A 6 1.53 -17.58 -22.59
C HIS A 6 1.42 -16.37 -21.66
N ALA A 7 1.35 -15.17 -22.23
CA ALA A 7 1.06 -13.96 -21.47
C ALA A 7 -0.28 -14.18 -20.77
N ALA A 8 -0.27 -14.43 -19.47
CA ALA A 8 -1.48 -14.66 -18.71
C ALA A 8 -2.27 -13.35 -18.68
N HIS A 9 -3.34 -13.29 -19.48
CA HIS A 9 -4.20 -12.11 -19.55
C HIS A 9 -4.93 -11.95 -18.21
N LEU A 10 -4.77 -10.78 -17.59
CA LEU A 10 -5.55 -10.46 -16.40
C LEU A 10 -7.03 -10.38 -16.76
N PRO A 11 -7.93 -10.97 -15.96
CA PRO A 11 -9.36 -10.82 -16.20
C PRO A 11 -9.75 -9.35 -15.97
N ILE A 12 -10.29 -8.71 -17.01
CA ILE A 12 -10.55 -7.27 -17.05
C ILE A 12 -11.46 -6.81 -15.90
N VAL A 13 -12.55 -7.54 -15.64
CA VAL A 13 -13.53 -7.16 -14.61
C VAL A 13 -12.92 -7.17 -13.20
N PRO A 14 -12.26 -8.25 -12.72
CA PRO A 14 -11.55 -8.22 -11.44
C PRO A 14 -10.43 -7.18 -11.38
N ALA A 15 -9.71 -6.92 -12.47
CA ALA A 15 -8.65 -5.91 -12.51
C ALA A 15 -9.23 -4.50 -12.34
N ALA A 16 -10.31 -4.16 -13.07
CA ALA A 16 -11.00 -2.89 -12.94
C ALA A 16 -11.60 -2.71 -11.53
N ALA A 17 -12.26 -3.76 -11.01
CA ALA A 17 -12.80 -3.74 -9.65
C ALA A 17 -11.70 -3.53 -8.61
N PHE A 18 -10.54 -4.19 -8.76
CA PHE A 18 -9.41 -4.00 -7.87
C PHE A 18 -8.90 -2.56 -7.89
N VAL A 19 -8.69 -1.98 -9.07
CA VAL A 19 -8.22 -0.59 -9.18
C VAL A 19 -9.22 0.37 -8.53
N LEU A 20 -10.52 0.20 -8.76
CA LEU A 20 -11.55 1.04 -8.13
C LEU A 20 -11.57 0.90 -6.60
N VAL A 21 -11.55 -0.34 -6.08
CA VAL A 21 -11.53 -0.64 -4.64
C VAL A 21 -10.27 -0.11 -3.96
N TRP A 22 -9.14 -0.17 -4.65
CA TRP A 22 -7.87 0.32 -4.12
C TRP A 22 -7.83 1.85 -4.12
N SER A 23 -8.19 2.47 -5.25
CA SER A 23 -8.25 3.92 -5.40
C SER A 23 -9.26 4.56 -4.45
N SER A 24 -10.42 3.93 -4.22
CA SER A 24 -11.43 4.45 -3.29
C SER A 24 -10.89 4.58 -1.86
N GLY A 25 -9.89 3.79 -1.46
CA GLY A 25 -9.26 3.92 -0.15
C GLY A 25 -8.60 5.28 0.08
N TYR A 26 -8.05 5.91 -0.97
CA TYR A 26 -7.48 7.26 -0.88
C TYR A 26 -8.55 8.33 -0.74
N ILE A 27 -9.73 8.11 -1.33
CA ILE A 27 -10.89 9.01 -1.21
C ILE A 27 -11.50 8.91 0.19
N SER A 28 -11.60 7.68 0.70
CA SER A 28 -12.12 7.43 2.04
C SER A 28 -11.21 7.95 3.15
N GLY A 29 -9.96 8.30 2.88
CA GLY A 29 -9.04 8.88 3.87
C GLY A 29 -9.52 10.26 4.34
N PRO A 30 -9.47 11.30 3.49
CA PRO A 30 -9.99 12.64 3.79
C PRO A 30 -11.43 12.61 4.31
N ALA A 31 -12.33 11.89 3.62
CA ALA A 31 -13.73 11.80 4.03
C ALA A 31 -13.95 11.13 5.40
N ALA A 32 -13.02 10.30 5.87
CA ALA A 32 -13.09 9.69 7.19
C ALA A 32 -12.55 10.61 8.28
N VAL A 33 -11.46 11.34 8.01
CA VAL A 33 -10.88 12.28 8.99
C VAL A 33 -11.79 13.49 9.23
N ASP A 34 -12.63 13.86 8.26
CA ASP A 34 -13.71 14.84 8.46
C ASP A 34 -14.77 14.39 9.48
N ALA A 35 -14.96 13.07 9.61
CA ALA A 35 -16.02 12.48 10.45
C ALA A 35 -15.54 12.01 11.82
N ALA A 36 -14.26 11.68 11.96
CA ALA A 36 -13.64 11.28 13.21
C ALA A 36 -12.11 11.35 13.11
N ALA A 37 -11.45 11.56 14.26
CA ALA A 37 -10.01 11.69 14.32
C ALA A 37 -9.25 10.46 13.75
N PRO A 38 -8.08 10.68 13.14
CA PRO A 38 -7.42 9.72 12.26
C PRO A 38 -7.09 8.36 12.90
N PHE A 39 -6.51 8.36 14.10
CA PHE A 39 -6.11 7.14 14.79
C PHE A 39 -7.31 6.34 15.29
N THR A 40 -8.37 7.01 15.74
CA THR A 40 -9.62 6.37 16.14
C THR A 40 -10.26 5.63 14.96
N VAL A 41 -10.40 6.28 13.80
CA VAL A 41 -10.94 5.64 12.58
C VAL A 41 -10.09 4.42 12.20
N LEU A 42 -8.77 4.57 12.15
CA LEU A 42 -7.87 3.49 11.77
C LEU A 42 -7.85 2.34 12.77
N GLY A 43 -7.86 2.64 14.06
CA GLY A 43 -7.91 1.65 15.12
C GLY A 43 -9.13 0.73 14.97
N TRP A 44 -10.32 1.33 14.84
CA TRP A 44 -11.56 0.57 14.62
C TRP A 44 -11.62 -0.15 13.27
N ARG A 45 -11.09 0.47 12.20
CA ARG A 45 -10.92 -0.19 10.90
C ARG A 45 -10.10 -1.47 11.05
N PHE A 46 -8.96 -1.42 11.74
CA PHE A 46 -8.08 -2.59 11.88
C PHE A 46 -8.61 -3.64 12.86
N VAL A 47 -9.33 -3.25 13.92
CA VAL A 47 -10.08 -4.22 14.74
C VAL A 47 -11.06 -4.99 13.87
N LEU A 48 -11.89 -4.28 13.10
CA LEU A 48 -12.89 -4.91 12.24
C LEU A 48 -12.24 -5.75 11.13
N ALA A 49 -11.21 -5.23 10.46
CA ALA A 49 -10.50 -5.95 9.42
C ALA A 49 -9.81 -7.23 9.96
N ALA A 50 -9.26 -7.19 11.18
CA ALA A 50 -8.68 -8.37 11.82
C ALA A 50 -9.75 -9.45 12.07
N VAL A 51 -10.90 -9.06 12.62
CA VAL A 51 -12.04 -9.97 12.86
C VAL A 51 -12.56 -10.56 11.56
N LEU A 52 -12.73 -9.74 10.52
CA LEU A 52 -13.23 -10.18 9.23
C LEU A 52 -12.23 -11.13 8.52
N ALA A 53 -10.94 -10.80 8.54
CA ALA A 53 -9.90 -11.63 7.94
C ALA A 53 -9.79 -12.99 8.66
N ALA A 54 -9.79 -12.99 10.00
CA ALA A 54 -9.78 -14.21 10.79
C ALA A 54 -11.07 -15.04 10.58
N GLY A 55 -12.23 -14.40 10.59
CA GLY A 55 -13.52 -15.04 10.35
C GLY A 55 -13.60 -15.69 8.97
N LEU A 56 -13.11 -15.00 7.93
CA LEU A 56 -13.03 -15.55 6.58
C LEU A 56 -12.03 -16.72 6.50
N ALA A 57 -10.87 -16.61 7.15
CA ALA A 57 -9.88 -17.69 7.20
C ALA A 57 -10.45 -18.96 7.86
N LEU A 58 -11.20 -18.80 8.96
CA LEU A 58 -11.89 -19.87 9.66
C LEU A 58 -13.00 -20.49 8.80
N ALA A 59 -13.85 -19.65 8.18
CA ALA A 59 -14.94 -20.11 7.32
C ALA A 59 -14.43 -20.91 6.11
N LEU A 60 -13.30 -20.50 5.55
CA LEU A 60 -12.63 -21.18 4.44
C LEU A 60 -11.68 -22.31 4.88
N ARG A 61 -11.62 -22.62 6.19
CA ARG A 61 -10.77 -23.67 6.77
C ARG A 61 -9.29 -23.55 6.36
N ARG A 62 -8.79 -22.32 6.27
CA ARG A 62 -7.41 -22.04 5.87
C ARG A 62 -6.43 -22.50 6.94
N PRO A 63 -5.24 -23.01 6.56
CA PRO A 63 -4.27 -23.52 7.52
C PRO A 63 -3.73 -22.39 8.41
N THR A 64 -3.83 -22.57 9.73
CA THR A 64 -3.42 -21.60 10.77
C THR A 64 -1.94 -21.71 11.15
N ARG A 65 -1.18 -22.62 10.54
CA ARG A 65 0.15 -23.00 11.02
C ARG A 65 1.16 -21.86 10.78
N MET A 66 1.39 -21.08 11.83
CA MET A 66 2.49 -20.12 11.96
C MET A 66 3.29 -20.47 13.21
N ASP A 67 4.59 -20.68 13.06
CA ASP A 67 5.47 -20.78 14.22
C ASP A 67 5.63 -19.39 14.89
N ARG A 68 6.17 -19.37 16.11
CA ARG A 68 6.32 -18.13 16.88
C ARG A 68 7.23 -17.12 16.18
N ALA A 69 8.25 -17.60 15.47
CA ALA A 69 9.18 -16.74 14.74
C ALA A 69 8.49 -16.03 13.57
N THR A 70 7.71 -16.76 12.77
CA THR A 70 6.91 -16.24 11.67
C THR A 70 5.84 -15.29 12.19
N LEU A 71 5.16 -15.63 13.29
CA LEU A 71 4.20 -14.74 13.95
C LEU A 71 4.83 -13.41 14.35
N GLY A 72 6.02 -13.43 14.96
CA GLY A 72 6.76 -12.21 15.30
C GLY A 72 7.12 -11.37 14.06
N ARG A 73 7.56 -12.01 12.97
CA ARG A 73 7.88 -11.30 11.71
C ARG A 73 6.64 -10.69 11.06
N VAL A 74 5.54 -11.45 10.97
CA VAL A 74 4.26 -10.95 10.46
C VAL A 74 3.76 -9.79 11.31
N ALA A 75 3.90 -9.86 12.63
CA ALA A 75 3.51 -8.78 13.53
C ALA A 75 4.33 -7.50 13.30
N VAL A 76 5.66 -7.59 13.25
CA VAL A 76 6.53 -6.43 13.00
C VAL A 76 6.25 -5.81 11.63
N VAL A 77 6.09 -6.64 10.59
CA VAL A 77 5.74 -6.15 9.26
C VAL A 77 4.35 -5.50 9.28
N GLY A 78 3.39 -6.07 10.01
CA GLY A 78 2.06 -5.50 10.21
C GLY A 78 2.10 -4.10 10.81
N LEU A 79 2.85 -3.92 11.89
CA LEU A 79 3.02 -2.64 12.57
C LEU A 79 3.60 -1.57 11.63
N VAL A 80 4.64 -1.91 10.86
CA VAL A 80 5.28 -0.93 9.96
C VAL A 80 4.39 -0.64 8.75
N MET A 81 3.89 -1.69 8.10
CA MET A 81 3.18 -1.59 6.82
C MET A 81 1.72 -1.16 6.96
N ASN A 82 1.12 -1.29 8.16
CA ASN A 82 -0.27 -0.88 8.40
C ASN A 82 -0.36 0.23 9.46
N ALA A 83 0.04 -0.04 10.71
CA ALA A 83 -0.15 0.93 11.80
C ALA A 83 0.60 2.25 11.54
N LEU A 84 1.91 2.16 11.30
CA LEU A 84 2.76 3.32 11.09
C LEU A 84 2.46 4.00 9.74
N GLN A 85 2.38 3.19 8.67
CA GLN A 85 2.11 3.69 7.32
C GLN A 85 0.75 4.41 7.22
N PHE A 86 -0.36 3.78 7.62
CA PHE A 86 -1.66 4.43 7.58
C PHE A 86 -1.80 5.52 8.65
N GLY A 87 -1.24 5.33 9.85
CA GLY A 87 -1.23 6.37 10.88
C GLY A 87 -0.62 7.67 10.39
N LEU A 88 0.56 7.59 9.75
CA LEU A 88 1.20 8.75 9.11
C LEU A 88 0.33 9.32 8.00
N MET A 89 -0.19 8.49 7.09
CA MET A 89 -1.00 8.99 5.96
C MET A 89 -2.29 9.67 6.43
N TYR A 90 -2.96 9.14 7.45
CA TYR A 90 -4.20 9.72 7.96
C TYR A 90 -3.94 11.01 8.74
N VAL A 91 -2.81 11.13 9.43
CA VAL A 91 -2.35 12.44 9.96
C VAL A 91 -2.09 13.41 8.81
N ALA A 92 -1.50 12.98 7.70
CA ALA A 92 -1.31 13.85 6.54
C ALA A 92 -2.67 14.28 5.93
N PHE A 93 -3.66 13.40 5.87
CA PHE A 93 -5.02 13.74 5.44
C PHE A 93 -5.67 14.75 6.39
N ASP A 94 -5.57 14.56 7.70
CA ASP A 94 -6.08 15.47 8.71
C ASP A 94 -5.43 16.88 8.62
N LEU A 95 -4.16 16.93 8.21
CA LEU A 95 -3.46 18.19 7.90
C LEU A 95 -3.82 18.78 6.53
N GLY A 96 -4.67 18.14 5.73
CA GLY A 96 -5.16 18.65 4.44
C GLY A 96 -4.43 18.11 3.20
N LEU A 97 -3.66 17.03 3.30
CA LEU A 97 -3.08 16.38 2.11
C LEU A 97 -4.21 15.81 1.22
N GLY A 98 -4.20 16.15 -0.07
CA GLY A 98 -5.20 15.64 -1.03
C GLY A 98 -5.07 14.13 -1.31
N ALA A 99 -6.18 13.52 -1.74
CA ALA A 99 -6.24 12.09 -2.03
C ALA A 99 -5.37 11.72 -3.25
N THR A 100 -5.35 12.57 -4.27
CA THR A 100 -4.53 12.36 -5.47
C THR A 100 -3.05 12.30 -5.11
N LEU A 101 -2.58 13.25 -4.30
CA LEU A 101 -1.17 13.35 -3.93
C LEU A 101 -0.73 12.18 -3.05
N ALA A 102 -1.57 11.74 -2.10
CA ALA A 102 -1.33 10.54 -1.31
C ALA A 102 -1.17 9.28 -2.18
N SER A 103 -2.02 9.13 -3.21
CA SER A 103 -1.93 7.99 -4.14
C SER A 103 -0.64 8.02 -4.97
N LEU A 104 -0.14 9.20 -5.34
CA LEU A 104 1.13 9.38 -6.03
C LEU A 104 2.32 9.00 -5.14
N PHE A 105 2.33 9.42 -3.88
CA PHE A 105 3.36 9.02 -2.92
C PHE A 105 3.42 7.49 -2.82
N HIS A 106 2.30 6.82 -2.61
CA HIS A 106 2.31 5.36 -2.56
C HIS A 106 2.64 4.70 -3.90
N ALA A 107 2.29 5.30 -5.05
CA ALA A 107 2.69 4.77 -6.34
C ALA A 107 4.21 4.75 -6.56
N LEU A 108 4.97 5.64 -5.90
CA LEU A 108 6.43 5.65 -5.90
C LEU A 108 7.05 4.55 -5.03
N SER A 109 6.29 4.00 -4.06
CA SER A 109 6.80 3.02 -3.10
C SER A 109 7.47 1.79 -3.72
N PRO A 110 7.03 1.18 -4.85
CA PRO A 110 7.71 0.01 -5.40
C PRO A 110 9.14 0.31 -5.85
N VAL A 111 9.37 1.53 -6.36
CA VAL A 111 10.70 1.95 -6.81
C VAL A 111 11.56 2.30 -5.60
N LEU A 112 10.99 2.98 -4.60
CA LEU A 112 11.67 3.23 -3.33
C LEU A 112 12.06 1.91 -2.62
N THR A 113 11.16 0.91 -2.59
CA THR A 113 11.46 -0.43 -2.07
C THR A 113 12.63 -1.07 -2.80
N ALA A 114 12.75 -0.93 -4.12
CA ALA A 114 13.88 -1.46 -4.88
C ALA A 114 15.20 -0.75 -4.52
N LEU A 115 15.17 0.57 -4.35
CA LEU A 115 16.34 1.34 -3.90
C LEU A 115 16.76 0.96 -2.48
N LEU A 116 15.80 0.80 -1.57
CA LEU A 116 16.05 0.34 -0.19
C LEU A 116 16.60 -1.09 -0.17
N ALA A 117 16.07 -1.99 -1.01
CA ALA A 117 16.61 -3.35 -1.14
C ALA A 117 18.07 -3.32 -1.63
N ALA A 118 18.42 -2.40 -2.53
CA ALA A 118 19.79 -2.21 -2.97
C ALA A 118 20.71 -1.77 -1.83
N ALA A 119 20.28 -0.75 -1.08
CA ALA A 119 21.07 -0.17 -0.01
C ALA A 119 21.22 -1.11 1.20
N ILE A 120 20.15 -1.83 1.56
CA ILE A 120 20.09 -2.66 2.78
C ILE A 120 20.52 -4.10 2.51
N LEU A 121 20.13 -4.67 1.36
CA LEU A 121 20.35 -6.08 1.02
C LEU A 121 21.46 -6.29 -0.04
N GLY A 122 22.04 -5.21 -0.57
CA GLY A 122 23.05 -5.29 -1.62
C GLY A 122 22.51 -5.72 -2.98
N GLU A 123 21.19 -5.60 -3.21
CA GLU A 123 20.57 -5.93 -4.50
C GLU A 123 21.01 -4.94 -5.59
N ARG A 124 21.01 -5.40 -6.86
CA ARG A 124 21.31 -4.53 -7.99
C ARG A 124 20.09 -3.70 -8.36
N VAL A 125 20.32 -2.41 -8.59
CA VAL A 125 19.34 -1.49 -9.15
C VAL A 125 19.70 -1.17 -10.58
N SER A 126 18.72 -1.26 -11.47
CA SER A 126 18.88 -0.85 -12.85
C SER A 126 18.83 0.68 -13.00
N THR A 127 19.54 1.22 -13.98
CA THR A 127 19.48 2.65 -14.31
C THR A 127 18.04 3.11 -14.58
N LEU A 128 17.20 2.27 -15.20
CA LEU A 128 15.82 2.60 -15.48
C LEU A 128 14.96 2.72 -14.20
N GLN A 129 15.29 1.96 -13.15
CA GLN A 129 14.65 2.15 -11.83
C GLN A 129 15.01 3.50 -11.21
N VAL A 130 16.29 3.91 -11.26
CA VAL A 130 16.72 5.22 -10.75
C VAL A 130 16.10 6.36 -11.54
N VAL A 131 16.18 6.30 -12.87
CA VAL A 131 15.61 7.33 -13.75
C VAL A 131 14.10 7.43 -13.53
N GLY A 132 13.39 6.31 -13.50
CA GLY A 132 11.95 6.32 -13.28
C GLY A 132 11.55 6.80 -11.88
N PHE A 133 12.38 6.57 -10.84
CA PHE A 133 12.18 7.20 -9.54
C PHE A 133 12.29 8.72 -9.62
N VAL A 134 13.36 9.23 -10.25
CA VAL A 134 13.61 10.67 -10.39
C VAL A 134 12.48 11.33 -11.18
N VAL A 135 12.07 10.74 -12.31
CA VAL A 135 10.92 11.22 -13.11
C VAL A 135 9.63 11.19 -12.28
N GLY A 136 9.43 10.12 -11.51
CA GLY A 136 8.35 9.99 -10.54
C GLY A 136 8.28 11.14 -9.54
N VAL A 137 9.41 11.44 -8.90
CA VAL A 137 9.55 12.55 -7.95
C VAL A 137 9.32 13.90 -8.64
N VAL A 138 9.86 14.11 -9.85
CA VAL A 138 9.59 15.33 -10.63
C VAL A 138 8.10 15.49 -10.89
N GLY A 139 7.41 14.43 -11.29
CA GLY A 139 5.95 14.46 -11.48
C GLY A 139 5.20 14.86 -10.21
N VAL A 140 5.61 14.32 -9.04
CA VAL A 140 5.06 14.72 -7.74
C VAL A 140 5.33 16.19 -7.41
N LEU A 141 6.53 16.70 -7.68
CA LEU A 141 6.87 18.11 -7.47
C LEU A 141 6.04 19.03 -8.39
N LEU A 142 5.75 18.60 -9.62
CA LEU A 142 4.84 19.31 -10.52
C LEU A 142 3.40 19.32 -10.00
N VAL A 143 2.94 18.24 -9.35
CA VAL A 143 1.62 18.20 -8.70
C VAL A 143 1.55 19.12 -7.47
N LEU A 144 2.65 19.26 -6.73
CA LEU A 144 2.74 20.25 -5.66
C LEU A 144 2.74 21.69 -6.20
N GLY A 145 3.25 21.92 -7.42
CA GLY A 145 3.17 23.21 -8.11
C GLY A 145 3.85 24.39 -7.38
N GLY A 146 4.64 24.13 -6.33
CA GLY A 146 5.17 25.13 -5.42
C GLY A 146 4.18 25.65 -4.37
N ASP A 147 2.90 25.28 -4.46
CA ASP A 147 1.87 25.63 -3.49
C ASP A 147 1.73 24.51 -2.44
N LEU A 148 2.65 24.52 -1.48
CA LEU A 148 2.56 23.62 -0.33
C LEU A 148 1.33 23.92 0.52
N GLY A 149 0.81 25.16 0.51
CA GLY A 149 -0.38 25.54 1.26
C GLY A 149 -1.61 24.76 0.81
N GLY A 150 -1.82 24.67 -0.51
CA GLY A 150 -2.88 23.85 -1.13
C GLY A 150 -2.74 22.34 -0.91
N ALA A 151 -1.60 21.86 -0.41
CA ALA A 151 -1.33 20.45 -0.11
C ALA A 151 -1.34 20.13 1.40
N GLY A 152 -1.93 20.99 2.23
CA GLY A 152 -1.93 20.83 3.71
C GLY A 152 -0.65 21.32 4.40
N GLY A 153 0.21 22.01 3.67
CA GLY A 153 1.48 22.55 4.14
C GLY A 153 2.67 21.59 4.03
N PRO A 154 3.91 22.10 4.27
CA PRO A 154 5.13 21.30 4.18
C PRO A 154 5.14 20.09 5.12
N VAL A 155 4.48 20.20 6.28
CA VAL A 155 4.40 19.14 7.29
C VAL A 155 3.57 17.96 6.79
N ALA A 156 2.40 18.22 6.18
CA ALA A 156 1.55 17.17 5.61
C ALA A 156 2.29 16.40 4.51
N VAL A 157 3.01 17.12 3.63
CA VAL A 157 3.83 16.53 2.57
C VAL A 157 4.95 15.67 3.15
N LEU A 158 5.68 16.16 4.17
CA LEU A 158 6.75 15.40 4.82
C LEU A 158 6.21 14.11 5.46
N ILE A 159 5.09 14.19 6.17
CA ILE A 159 4.45 13.04 6.81
C ILE A 159 3.96 12.03 5.75
N GLY A 160 3.38 12.50 4.64
CA GLY A 160 3.01 11.65 3.51
C GLY A 160 4.20 10.92 2.88
N CYS A 161 5.34 11.59 2.74
CA CYS A 161 6.60 10.97 2.32
C CYS A 161 7.10 9.90 3.31
N LEU A 162 6.99 10.17 4.63
CA LEU A 162 7.31 9.18 5.66
C LEU A 162 6.35 7.96 5.62
N SER A 163 5.07 8.18 5.31
CA SER A 163 4.13 7.09 5.06
C SER A 163 4.57 6.22 3.88
N MET A 164 4.96 6.81 2.75
CA MET A 164 5.54 6.07 1.61
C MET A 164 6.81 5.29 2.00
N LEU A 165 7.70 5.89 2.80
CA LEU A 165 8.92 5.24 3.26
C LEU A 165 8.59 4.00 4.11
N THR A 166 7.67 4.13 5.06
CA THR A 166 7.26 3.04 5.95
C THR A 166 6.50 1.95 5.18
N LEU A 167 5.68 2.30 4.19
CA LEU A 167 5.12 1.35 3.23
C LEU A 167 6.23 0.55 2.53
N SER A 168 7.27 1.24 2.07
CA SER A 168 8.37 0.65 1.32
C SER A 168 9.22 -0.30 2.17
N LEU A 169 9.49 0.08 3.42
CA LEU A 169 10.19 -0.74 4.43
C LEU A 169 9.35 -1.95 4.85
N GLY A 170 8.06 -1.76 5.10
CA GLY A 170 7.12 -2.85 5.40
C GLY A 170 7.04 -3.86 4.26
N THR A 171 6.95 -3.38 3.02
CA THR A 171 6.96 -4.21 1.81
C THR A 171 8.27 -4.98 1.66
N LEU A 172 9.42 -4.37 1.97
CA LEU A 172 10.70 -5.07 1.99
C LEU A 172 10.72 -6.15 3.09
N GLY A 173 10.20 -5.82 4.28
CA GLY A 173 10.09 -6.72 5.43
C GLY A 173 9.20 -7.94 5.18
N GLN A 174 8.22 -7.86 4.27
CA GLN A 174 7.44 -9.03 3.82
C GLN A 174 8.33 -10.17 3.32
N ARG A 175 9.52 -9.87 2.76
CA ARG A 175 10.48 -10.90 2.31
C ARG A 175 11.06 -11.72 3.46
N TRP A 176 11.06 -11.21 4.69
CA TRP A 176 11.59 -11.90 5.87
C TRP A 176 10.63 -12.92 6.46
N ILE A 177 9.34 -12.86 6.12
CA ILE A 177 8.30 -13.76 6.66
C ILE A 177 8.56 -15.23 6.24
N GLY A 178 9.40 -15.50 5.24
CA GLY A 178 9.88 -16.86 4.91
C GLY A 178 8.83 -17.68 4.15
N ALA A 179 8.70 -18.98 4.47
CA ALA A 179 7.68 -19.85 3.87
C ALA A 179 6.31 -19.25 4.15
N GLN A 180 5.66 -18.73 3.11
CA GLN A 180 4.57 -17.77 3.28
C GLN A 180 3.39 -18.41 4.04
N PRO A 181 3.07 -17.91 5.25
CA PRO A 181 1.87 -18.32 5.94
C PRO A 181 0.64 -17.99 5.11
N ASP A 182 -0.50 -18.59 5.46
CA ASP A 182 -1.73 -18.31 4.75
C ASP A 182 -2.03 -16.81 4.76
N LEU A 183 -2.44 -16.29 3.60
CA LEU A 183 -2.62 -14.86 3.41
C LEU A 183 -3.67 -14.25 4.34
N LEU A 184 -4.80 -14.93 4.57
CA LEU A 184 -5.86 -14.39 5.42
C LEU A 184 -5.45 -14.39 6.89
N TRP A 185 -4.74 -15.42 7.34
CA TRP A 185 -4.15 -15.43 8.69
C TRP A 185 -3.07 -14.37 8.85
N SER A 186 -2.23 -14.19 7.83
CA SER A 186 -1.20 -13.14 7.83
C SER A 186 -1.83 -11.74 7.91
N ALA A 187 -2.89 -11.49 7.14
CA ALA A 187 -3.61 -10.23 7.16
C ALA A 187 -4.30 -10.03 8.53
N ALA A 188 -4.95 -11.06 9.07
CA ALA A 188 -5.59 -11.01 10.37
C ALA A 188 -4.60 -10.62 11.48
N VAL A 189 -3.42 -11.25 11.51
CA VAL A 189 -2.37 -10.90 12.47
C VAL A 189 -1.89 -9.47 12.26
N GLN A 190 -1.57 -9.08 11.03
CA GLN A 190 -1.08 -7.73 10.71
C GLN A 190 -2.07 -6.65 11.14
N PHE A 191 -3.36 -6.83 10.90
CA PHE A 191 -4.40 -5.91 11.35
C PHE A 191 -4.58 -5.95 12.88
N ALA A 192 -4.59 -7.14 13.49
CA ALA A 192 -4.76 -7.31 14.93
C ALA A 192 -3.64 -6.61 15.73
N VAL A 193 -2.39 -6.68 15.28
CA VAL A 193 -1.28 -6.00 15.96
C VAL A 193 -1.24 -4.50 15.69
N SER A 194 -1.85 -4.05 14.60
CA SER A 194 -1.87 -2.63 14.22
C SER A 194 -2.91 -1.82 14.98
N ALA A 195 -4.03 -2.45 15.35
CA ALA A 195 -5.10 -1.78 16.06
C ALA A 195 -4.71 -1.23 17.45
N PRO A 196 -4.05 -1.97 18.37
CA PRO A 196 -3.74 -1.48 19.71
C PRO A 196 -2.92 -0.18 19.75
N PRO A 197 -1.77 -0.02 19.05
CA PRO A 197 -1.03 1.23 19.12
C PRO A 197 -1.82 2.41 18.56
N LEU A 198 -2.64 2.20 17.53
CA LEU A 198 -3.51 3.24 16.97
C LEU A 198 -4.63 3.64 17.93
N LEU A 199 -5.28 2.67 18.60
CA LEU A 199 -6.31 2.97 19.60
C LEU A 199 -5.72 3.65 20.83
N VAL A 200 -4.52 3.26 21.25
CA VAL A 200 -3.81 3.94 22.35
C VAL A 200 -3.46 5.37 21.96
N LEU A 201 -2.91 5.59 20.76
CA LEU A 201 -2.63 6.94 20.26
C LEU A 201 -3.92 7.76 20.13
N GLY A 202 -4.99 7.20 19.60
CA GLY A 202 -6.29 7.86 19.51
C GLY A 202 -6.79 8.29 20.89
N TRP A 203 -6.78 7.38 21.86
CA TRP A 203 -7.18 7.70 23.23
C TRP A 203 -6.31 8.78 23.89
N THR A 204 -4.99 8.74 23.70
CA THR A 204 -4.06 9.68 24.37
C THR A 204 -3.90 11.02 23.67
N THR A 205 -4.12 11.10 22.35
CA THR A 205 -3.88 12.32 21.55
C THR A 205 -5.16 12.98 21.03
N GLU A 206 -6.22 12.20 20.77
CA GLU A 206 -7.49 12.68 20.21
C GLU A 206 -8.57 12.82 21.28
N GLY A 207 -8.31 12.31 22.48
CA GLY A 207 -9.24 12.29 23.60
C GLY A 207 -10.34 11.25 23.43
N ALA A 208 -11.38 11.34 24.26
CA ALA A 208 -12.36 10.27 24.39
C ALA A 208 -13.64 10.47 23.55
N TRP A 209 -13.85 11.67 22.98
CA TRP A 209 -14.95 12.00 22.06
C TRP A 209 -14.43 12.50 20.70
N PRO A 210 -13.61 11.71 19.98
CA PRO A 210 -12.95 12.13 18.74
C PRO A 210 -13.84 12.03 17.49
N VAL A 211 -15.16 11.86 17.65
CA VAL A 211 -16.09 11.58 16.54
C VAL A 211 -17.03 12.77 16.36
N THR A 212 -17.00 13.41 15.19
CA THR A 212 -17.84 14.55 14.84
C THR A 212 -19.16 14.11 14.22
N ASP A 213 -19.12 13.15 13.28
CA ASP A 213 -20.30 12.50 12.70
C ASP A 213 -20.19 10.97 12.85
N GLY A 214 -20.91 10.43 13.83
CA GLY A 214 -20.88 8.99 14.13
C GLY A 214 -21.39 8.10 12.99
N ARG A 215 -22.33 8.59 12.17
CA ARG A 215 -22.87 7.81 11.04
C ARG A 215 -21.84 7.76 9.92
N GLN A 216 -21.25 8.90 9.57
CA GLN A 216 -20.22 8.97 8.53
C GLN A 216 -18.96 8.20 8.97
N ALA A 217 -18.54 8.32 10.23
CA ALA A 217 -17.42 7.56 10.78
C ALA A 217 -17.68 6.05 10.74
N LEU A 218 -18.89 5.60 11.11
CA LEU A 218 -19.26 4.19 11.01
C LEU A 218 -19.22 3.68 9.56
N VAL A 219 -19.80 4.43 8.63
CA VAL A 219 -19.78 4.08 7.19
C VAL A 219 -18.34 4.03 6.67
N ALA A 220 -17.50 4.98 7.04
CA ALA A 220 -16.09 5.01 6.66
C ALA A 220 -15.33 3.79 7.19
N VAL A 221 -15.48 3.46 8.49
CA VAL A 221 -14.85 2.29 9.11
C VAL A 221 -15.31 1.00 8.44
N LEU A 222 -16.62 0.83 8.21
CA LEU A 222 -17.18 -0.34 7.54
C LEU A 222 -16.65 -0.46 6.10
N PHE A 223 -16.65 0.63 5.35
CA PHE A 223 -16.17 0.66 3.97
C PHE A 223 -14.67 0.33 3.90
N LEU A 224 -13.85 0.98 4.72
CA LEU A 224 -12.40 0.76 4.76
C LEU A 224 -12.06 -0.68 5.20
N ALA A 225 -12.75 -1.23 6.19
CA ALA A 225 -12.50 -2.58 6.66
C ALA A 225 -12.98 -3.63 5.64
N ILE A 226 -14.20 -3.53 5.13
CA ILE A 226 -14.79 -4.54 4.24
C ILE A 226 -14.24 -4.40 2.82
N VAL A 227 -14.41 -3.22 2.22
CA VAL A 227 -14.12 -3.00 0.79
C VAL A 227 -12.62 -2.87 0.58
N ASN A 228 -11.97 -1.93 1.26
CA ASN A 228 -10.55 -1.68 1.00
C ASN A 228 -9.65 -2.79 1.58
N SER A 229 -9.94 -3.28 2.78
CA SER A 229 -9.05 -4.24 3.46
C SER A 229 -9.33 -5.71 3.07
N ILE A 230 -10.58 -6.17 3.09
CA ILE A 230 -10.90 -7.58 2.76
C ILE A 230 -11.10 -7.82 1.26
N VAL A 231 -12.02 -7.09 0.62
CA VAL A 231 -12.31 -7.29 -0.81
C VAL A 231 -11.07 -6.96 -1.65
N GLY A 232 -10.36 -5.87 -1.35
CA GLY A 232 -9.09 -5.52 -1.98
C GLY A 232 -8.03 -6.62 -1.87
N LEU A 233 -7.85 -7.19 -0.68
CA LEU A 233 -6.92 -8.31 -0.45
C LEU A 233 -7.30 -9.54 -1.29
N VAL A 234 -8.57 -9.94 -1.29
CA VAL A 234 -9.05 -11.12 -2.04
C VAL A 234 -8.90 -10.91 -3.54
N LEU A 235 -9.24 -9.72 -4.05
CA LEU A 235 -9.06 -9.37 -5.46
C LEU A 235 -7.59 -9.39 -5.87
N LEU A 236 -6.71 -8.79 -5.06
CA LEU A 236 -5.27 -8.82 -5.31
C LEU A 236 -4.76 -10.27 -5.37
N SER A 237 -5.19 -11.10 -4.43
CA SER A 237 -4.83 -12.53 -4.39
C SER A 237 -5.26 -13.26 -5.66
N LEU A 238 -6.50 -13.05 -6.09
CA LEU A 238 -7.05 -13.63 -7.30
C LEU A 238 -6.24 -13.20 -8.54
N LEU A 239 -5.88 -11.92 -8.62
CA LEU A 239 -5.12 -11.35 -9.73
C LEU A 239 -3.68 -11.88 -9.75
N VAL A 240 -3.03 -12.00 -8.59
CA VAL A 240 -1.70 -12.60 -8.46
C VAL A 240 -1.74 -14.08 -8.86
N LEU A 241 -2.74 -14.83 -8.43
CA LEU A 241 -2.89 -16.25 -8.78
C LEU A 241 -3.15 -16.46 -10.27
N ARG A 242 -3.86 -15.55 -10.94
CA ARG A 242 -4.24 -15.68 -12.36
C ARG A 242 -3.22 -15.08 -13.34
N GLY A 243 -2.64 -13.94 -13.01
CA GLY A 243 -1.75 -13.19 -13.90
C GLY A 243 -0.31 -13.04 -13.39
N GLY A 244 -0.02 -13.53 -12.19
CA GLY A 244 1.28 -13.38 -11.54
C GLY A 244 1.45 -12.03 -10.84
N SER A 245 2.46 -11.96 -9.96
CA SER A 245 2.74 -10.79 -9.13
C SER A 245 3.15 -9.56 -9.94
N GLY A 246 3.80 -9.73 -11.09
CA GLY A 246 4.18 -8.64 -11.98
C GLY A 246 2.99 -7.94 -12.62
N ALA A 247 2.03 -8.71 -13.15
CA ALA A 247 0.83 -8.15 -13.77
C ALA A 247 -0.10 -7.52 -12.71
N ALA A 248 -0.26 -8.16 -11.55
CA ALA A 248 -1.02 -7.56 -10.45
C ALA A 248 -0.36 -6.26 -9.95
N ALA A 249 0.97 -6.21 -9.88
CA ALA A 249 1.69 -5.01 -9.47
C ALA A 249 1.53 -3.83 -10.44
N SER A 250 1.34 -4.08 -11.75
CA SER A 250 1.15 -2.99 -12.70
C SER A 250 -0.17 -2.25 -12.55
N LEU A 251 -1.18 -2.89 -11.93
CA LEU A 251 -2.48 -2.26 -11.66
C LEU A 251 -2.38 -1.10 -10.66
N PHE A 252 -1.40 -1.12 -9.75
CA PHE A 252 -1.21 -0.01 -8.81
C PHE A 252 -0.81 1.30 -9.51
N PHE A 253 -0.24 1.25 -10.72
CA PHE A 253 0.05 2.47 -11.50
C PHE A 253 -1.19 3.12 -12.10
N LEU A 254 -2.31 2.39 -12.15
CA LEU A 254 -3.62 2.98 -12.48
C LEU A 254 -4.26 3.63 -11.27
N SER A 255 -3.75 3.40 -10.06
CA SER A 255 -4.34 3.95 -8.84
C SER A 255 -4.33 5.48 -8.83
N PRO A 256 -3.22 6.19 -9.12
CA PRO A 256 -3.25 7.66 -9.12
C PRO A 256 -4.22 8.33 -10.10
N PRO A 257 -4.27 7.96 -11.39
CA PRO A 257 -5.22 8.60 -12.30
C PRO A 257 -6.68 8.27 -11.95
N VAL A 258 -6.97 7.06 -11.48
CA VAL A 258 -8.32 6.71 -11.04
C VAL A 258 -8.67 7.43 -9.74
N THR A 259 -7.73 7.57 -8.81
CA THR A 259 -7.91 8.38 -7.59
C THR A 259 -8.18 9.83 -7.94
N ALA A 260 -7.44 10.44 -8.88
CA ALA A 260 -7.69 11.82 -9.31
C ALA A 260 -9.12 12.02 -9.83
N VAL A 261 -9.61 11.09 -10.65
CA VAL A 261 -11.00 11.15 -11.15
C VAL A 261 -12.01 10.98 -10.03
N LEU A 262 -11.80 10.02 -9.12
CA LEU A 262 -12.71 9.80 -7.99
C LEU A 262 -12.68 10.97 -7.00
N ALA A 263 -11.52 11.56 -6.75
CA ALA A 263 -11.35 12.71 -5.86
C ALA A 263 -12.04 13.94 -6.41
N TRP A 264 -11.96 14.16 -7.73
CA TRP A 264 -12.73 15.20 -8.40
C TRP A 264 -14.24 15.01 -8.26
N VAL A 265 -14.74 13.78 -8.41
CA VAL A 265 -16.19 13.50 -8.35
C VAL A 265 -16.74 13.51 -6.93
N VAL A 266 -15.96 13.07 -5.94
CA VAL A 266 -16.45 12.80 -4.57
C VAL A 266 -16.03 13.87 -3.57
N LEU A 267 -14.85 14.47 -3.75
CA LEU A 267 -14.25 15.45 -2.83
C LEU A 267 -14.10 16.84 -3.46
N ASP A 268 -14.61 17.03 -4.69
CA ASP A 268 -14.42 18.24 -5.49
C ASP A 268 -12.93 18.63 -5.66
N GLU A 269 -12.01 17.66 -5.55
CA GLU A 269 -10.57 17.89 -5.70
C GLU A 269 -10.25 18.18 -7.17
N THR A 270 -9.94 19.44 -7.48
CA THR A 270 -9.63 19.86 -8.85
C THR A 270 -8.12 19.94 -9.07
N LEU A 271 -7.67 19.46 -10.22
CA LEU A 271 -6.28 19.53 -10.64
C LEU A 271 -6.13 20.57 -11.74
N SER A 272 -5.18 21.48 -11.55
CA SER A 272 -4.72 22.37 -12.61
C SER A 272 -4.05 21.57 -13.74
N VAL A 273 -3.88 22.22 -14.90
CA VAL A 273 -3.19 21.62 -16.05
C VAL A 273 -1.77 21.15 -15.68
N LEU A 274 -1.05 21.93 -14.87
CA LEU A 274 0.29 21.56 -14.38
C LEU A 274 0.26 20.28 -13.55
N GLN A 275 -0.74 20.15 -12.67
CA GLN A 275 -0.91 18.98 -11.82
C GLN A 275 -1.31 17.74 -12.63
N LEU A 276 -2.14 17.89 -13.66
CA LEU A 276 -2.45 16.80 -14.59
C LEU A 276 -1.20 16.33 -15.34
N VAL A 277 -0.37 17.25 -15.82
CA VAL A 277 0.92 16.92 -16.44
C VAL A 277 1.83 16.20 -15.43
N GLY A 278 1.93 16.71 -14.20
CA GLY A 278 2.71 16.10 -13.13
C GLY A 278 2.26 14.67 -12.80
N LEU A 279 0.95 14.45 -12.72
CA LEU A 279 0.34 13.14 -12.51
C LEU A 279 0.73 12.15 -13.63
N VAL A 280 0.62 12.57 -14.90
CA VAL A 280 1.01 11.74 -16.05
C VAL A 280 2.50 11.44 -16.01
N VAL A 281 3.35 12.44 -15.78
CA VAL A 281 4.80 12.28 -15.69
C VAL A 281 5.17 11.29 -14.58
N ALA A 282 4.56 11.42 -13.40
CA ALA A 282 4.83 10.55 -12.28
C ALA A 282 4.46 9.09 -12.59
N VAL A 283 3.24 8.86 -13.09
CA VAL A 283 2.73 7.53 -13.42
C VAL A 283 3.58 6.86 -14.50
N VAL A 284 3.91 7.59 -15.57
CA VAL A 284 4.72 7.03 -16.68
C VAL A 284 6.14 6.71 -16.22
N GLY A 285 6.78 7.61 -15.46
CA GLY A 285 8.13 7.40 -14.94
C GLY A 285 8.23 6.13 -14.09
N VAL A 286 7.30 5.96 -13.14
CA VAL A 286 7.27 4.80 -12.24
C VAL A 286 6.88 3.52 -12.98
N ALA A 287 5.92 3.57 -13.90
CA ALA A 287 5.53 2.41 -14.71
C ALA A 287 6.64 1.93 -15.66
N ALA A 288 7.53 2.84 -16.11
CA ALA A 288 8.72 2.47 -16.87
C ALA A 288 9.79 1.83 -15.96
N ALA A 289 9.99 2.39 -14.76
CA ALA A 289 10.93 1.90 -13.75
C ALA A 289 10.69 0.42 -13.38
N THR A 290 9.42 0.06 -13.21
CA THR A 290 9.00 -1.23 -12.66
C THR A 290 8.93 -2.36 -13.68
N ARG A 291 8.89 -2.05 -14.98
CA ARG A 291 9.01 -3.05 -16.06
C ARG A 291 10.41 -3.64 -16.19
N SER A 292 11.42 -3.04 -15.57
CA SER A 292 12.83 -3.39 -15.74
C SER A 292 13.39 -4.34 -14.68
N ARG A 293 12.56 -5.27 -14.15
CA ARG A 293 13.05 -6.22 -13.16
C ARG A 293 14.22 -7.03 -13.73
N ALA A 294 15.40 -6.83 -13.15
CA ALA A 294 16.59 -7.61 -13.42
C ALA A 294 16.30 -9.09 -13.13
N VAL A 295 16.61 -9.95 -14.10
CA VAL A 295 16.66 -11.40 -13.91
C VAL A 295 17.60 -11.67 -12.72
N PRO A 296 17.18 -12.42 -11.68
CA PRO A 296 18.07 -12.80 -10.59
C PRO A 296 19.32 -13.45 -11.18
N ALA A 297 20.51 -13.00 -10.78
CA ALA A 297 21.74 -13.67 -11.18
C ALA A 297 21.67 -15.15 -10.78
N PRO A 298 22.10 -16.09 -11.64
CA PRO A 298 22.10 -17.51 -11.29
C PRO A 298 22.83 -17.71 -9.97
N VAL A 299 22.19 -18.39 -9.02
CA VAL A 299 22.85 -18.86 -7.81
C VAL A 299 23.99 -19.78 -8.25
N PRO A 300 25.26 -19.50 -7.90
CA PRO A 300 26.35 -20.39 -8.26
C PRO A 300 26.08 -21.79 -7.70
N PRO A 301 26.33 -22.86 -8.46
CA PRO A 301 26.06 -24.22 -8.00
C PRO A 301 26.80 -24.45 -6.68
N VAL A 302 26.07 -24.93 -5.68
CA VAL A 302 26.66 -25.45 -4.44
C VAL A 302 27.66 -26.52 -4.86
N ARG A 303 28.94 -26.30 -4.60
CA ARG A 303 29.94 -27.38 -4.71
C ARG A 303 29.50 -28.46 -3.74
N GLN A 304 28.96 -29.54 -4.27
CA GLN A 304 28.93 -30.78 -3.53
C GLN A 304 30.39 -31.23 -3.46
N ASP A 305 31.04 -30.94 -2.34
CA ASP A 305 32.26 -31.63 -1.99
C ASP A 305 31.86 -33.09 -1.81
N VAL A 306 32.01 -33.86 -2.89
CA VAL A 306 31.98 -35.31 -2.86
C VAL A 306 33.22 -35.70 -2.06
N GLY A 307 33.04 -35.82 -0.75
CA GLY A 307 34.01 -36.44 0.13
C GLY A 307 34.19 -37.89 -0.30
N THR A 308 35.20 -38.14 -1.12
CA THR A 308 35.87 -39.43 -1.16
C THR A 308 36.69 -39.55 0.11
N GLN A 309 36.17 -40.27 1.12
CA GLN A 309 36.90 -41.23 1.97
C GLN A 309 35.90 -42.20 2.59
#